data_AF-A0A2G7HJC1-F1
#
_entry.id   AF-A0A2G7HJC1-F1
#
_cell.length_a   1.000
_cell.length_b   1.000
_cell.length_c   1.000
_cell.angle_alpha   90.00
_cell.angle_beta   90.00
_cell.angle_gamma   90.00
#
_symmetry.space_group_name_H-M   'P 1'
#
loop_
_entity.id
_entity.type
_entity.pdbx_description
1 polymer ?
#
loop_
_entity_poly.entity_id
_entity_poly.type
_entity_poly.pdbx_seq_one_letter_code
_entity_poly.pdbx_strand_id
1 'polypeptide(L)'
;MSTIGQQLLQPESGWKRYDDANINFEYKGLSLNSRNYGYNSDVHFGNASDVYVRFNYKSKKGLRVVSPTAWDATAVKVMVDGVLNGSFNQYSSSIVSSVFVYELKGDGKEHSVEISKQNVNSSYLYWDTIDVDKNGILKPYNPNLINNYYLLKQNNNYYSINNNYINLGKIDGDKKLNNLIDKYGYDDLSIITQELNNKKIPTKLENDYYKSFDINLNDIKDSISLIEENDKKYIEYGCSGYKISDKIRGINNSKFEVLMKE
;
A
#
# COMPACT_ATOMS: atom_id res chain seq x y z
N MET A 1 22.05 -8.80 3.31
CA MET A 1 20.65 -8.42 3.54
C MET A 1 20.43 -8.58 5.03
N SER A 2 20.24 -7.47 5.72
CA SER A 2 19.94 -7.45 7.15
C SER A 2 18.59 -8.09 7.42
N THR A 3 18.47 -8.77 8.55
CA THR A 3 17.21 -9.30 9.06
C THR A 3 16.68 -8.42 10.20
N ILE A 4 15.37 -8.51 10.47
CA ILE A 4 14.77 -7.84 11.63
C ILE A 4 15.53 -8.22 12.91
N GLY A 5 15.79 -7.23 13.77
CA GLY A 5 16.55 -7.33 15.01
C GLY A 5 18.04 -7.04 14.88
N GLN A 6 18.59 -6.91 13.66
CA GLN A 6 19.98 -6.53 13.46
C GLN A 6 20.16 -5.01 13.44
N GLN A 7 21.33 -4.57 13.92
CA GLN A 7 21.75 -3.18 13.78
C GLN A 7 22.01 -2.83 12.31
N LEU A 8 21.49 -1.68 11.88
CA LEU A 8 21.56 -1.17 10.52
C LEU A 8 21.94 0.31 10.52
N LEU A 9 23.23 0.58 10.72
CA LEU A 9 23.79 1.93 10.88
C LEU A 9 23.69 2.80 9.62
N GLN A 10 23.60 2.18 8.44
CA GLN A 10 23.48 2.87 7.14
C GLN A 10 22.51 2.07 6.26
N PRO A 11 21.78 2.73 5.33
CA PRO A 11 20.90 2.02 4.41
C PRO A 11 21.70 1.04 3.53
N GLU A 12 21.17 -0.17 3.34
CA GLU A 12 21.76 -1.13 2.41
C GLU A 12 21.65 -0.65 0.95
N SER A 13 22.43 -1.25 0.04
CA SER A 13 22.36 -0.94 -1.39
C SER A 13 20.92 -1.06 -1.94
N GLY A 14 20.50 -0.01 -2.66
CA GLY A 14 19.13 0.11 -3.19
C GLY A 14 18.11 0.66 -2.20
N TRP A 15 18.53 1.13 -1.02
CA TRP A 15 17.70 1.84 -0.07
C TRP A 15 18.17 3.29 0.14
N LYS A 16 17.26 4.15 0.59
CA LYS A 16 17.48 5.54 0.98
C LYS A 16 16.92 5.77 2.37
N ARG A 17 17.72 6.35 3.26
CA ARG A 17 17.32 6.69 4.64
C ARG A 17 16.62 8.04 4.71
N TYR A 18 15.53 8.12 5.46
CA TYR A 18 14.91 9.35 5.91
C TYR A 18 15.03 9.43 7.43
N ASP A 19 15.58 10.55 7.88
CA ASP A 19 15.81 10.89 9.28
C ASP A 19 14.55 11.47 9.94
N ASP A 20 14.38 11.35 11.25
CA ASP A 20 13.21 11.86 11.97
C ASP A 20 13.07 13.40 11.93
N ALA A 21 14.10 14.12 11.50
CA ALA A 21 13.99 15.53 11.17
C ALA A 21 13.22 15.81 9.85
N ASN A 22 12.79 14.78 9.11
CA ASN A 22 12.11 14.98 7.84
C ASN A 22 10.72 15.62 8.02
N ILE A 23 10.48 16.71 7.29
CA ILE A 23 9.24 17.51 7.36
C ILE A 23 7.95 16.74 7.03
N ASN A 24 8.07 15.58 6.36
CA ASN A 24 6.91 14.77 6.01
C ASN A 24 6.40 13.89 7.16
N PHE A 25 7.13 13.84 8.28
CA PHE A 25 6.65 13.16 9.48
C PHE A 25 5.76 14.08 10.31
N GLU A 26 4.55 13.59 10.62
CA GLU A 26 3.62 14.18 11.56
C GLU A 26 3.75 13.48 12.91
N TYR A 27 4.00 14.24 13.97
CA TYR A 27 4.24 13.72 15.32
C TYR A 27 3.14 14.14 16.29
N LYS A 28 2.81 13.24 17.22
CA LYS A 28 2.05 13.58 18.43
C LYS A 28 2.67 12.93 19.66
N GLY A 29 2.90 13.73 20.69
CA GLY A 29 3.39 13.27 22.00
C GLY A 29 4.80 12.65 21.99
N LEU A 30 5.55 12.82 20.89
CA LEU A 30 6.95 12.46 20.77
C LEU A 30 7.79 13.74 20.85
N SER A 31 8.86 13.72 21.63
CA SER A 31 9.78 14.86 21.79
C SER A 31 11.17 14.48 21.30
N LEU A 32 11.74 15.34 20.47
CA LEU A 32 13.13 15.23 20.01
C LEU A 32 14.09 15.50 21.16
N ASN A 33 15.10 14.65 21.31
CA ASN A 33 16.16 14.80 22.30
C ASN A 33 17.50 14.33 21.72
N SER A 34 18.59 14.99 22.09
CA SER A 34 19.93 14.54 21.74
C SER A 34 20.27 13.24 22.46
N ARG A 35 20.49 12.17 21.71
CA ARG A 35 20.80 10.82 22.17
C ARG A 35 21.82 10.18 21.23
N ASN A 36 22.97 9.77 21.75
CA ASN A 36 24.04 9.14 20.96
C ASN A 36 23.69 7.77 20.34
N TYR A 37 22.51 7.23 20.66
CA TYR A 37 22.02 5.96 20.14
C TYR A 37 20.99 6.12 19.01
N GLY A 38 20.58 7.35 18.69
CA GLY A 38 19.81 7.62 17.48
C GLY A 38 20.71 7.98 16.31
N TYR A 39 20.16 7.96 15.10
CA TYR A 39 20.83 8.49 13.91
C TYR A 39 21.05 10.00 14.11
N ASN A 40 22.12 10.56 13.55
CA ASN A 40 22.51 11.97 13.78
C ASN A 40 22.62 12.43 15.25
N SER A 41 22.69 11.48 16.21
CA SER A 41 22.76 11.74 17.65
C SER A 41 21.51 12.38 18.25
N ASP A 42 20.34 12.16 17.68
CA ASP A 42 19.04 12.51 18.24
C ASP A 42 17.98 11.44 17.97
N VAL A 43 16.86 11.51 18.70
CA VAL A 43 15.76 10.56 18.58
C VAL A 43 14.47 11.18 19.12
N HIS A 44 13.35 10.93 18.44
CA HIS A 44 12.03 11.20 18.96
C HIS A 44 11.57 10.08 19.89
N PHE A 45 11.15 10.41 21.11
CA PHE A 45 10.51 9.43 21.99
C PHE A 45 9.41 10.04 22.85
N GLY A 46 8.52 9.18 23.33
CA GLY A 46 7.41 9.58 24.17
C GLY A 46 6.68 8.39 24.76
N ASN A 47 6.04 8.61 25.91
CA ASN A 47 5.34 7.58 26.65
C ASN A 47 3.86 7.88 26.91
N ALA A 48 3.32 8.99 26.39
CA ALA A 48 1.88 9.25 26.45
C ALA A 48 1.09 8.10 25.79
N SER A 49 -0.19 7.96 26.15
CA SER A 49 -1.03 6.87 25.66
C SER A 49 -1.41 7.03 24.18
N ASP A 50 -1.38 8.25 23.66
CA ASP A 50 -1.84 8.63 22.32
C ASP A 50 -0.69 9.11 21.41
N VAL A 51 0.55 8.69 21.69
CA VAL A 51 1.71 9.01 20.85
C VAL A 51 1.62 8.32 19.48
N TYR A 52 2.01 9.05 18.45
CA TYR A 52 2.17 8.50 17.11
C TYR A 52 3.21 9.27 16.30
N VAL A 53 3.69 8.59 15.25
CA VAL A 53 4.26 9.20 14.05
C VAL A 53 3.46 8.75 12.85
N ARG A 54 3.19 9.68 11.93
CA ARG A 54 2.37 9.46 10.75
C ARG A 54 3.04 10.04 9.51
N PHE A 55 2.88 9.35 8.40
CA PHE A 55 3.43 9.77 7.10
C PHE A 55 2.79 8.95 5.98
N ASN A 56 3.01 9.38 4.74
CA ASN A 56 2.71 8.55 3.57
C ASN A 56 4.01 8.13 2.89
N TYR A 57 4.03 6.94 2.29
CA TYR A 57 5.16 6.48 1.48
C TYR A 57 4.69 5.86 0.17
N LYS A 58 5.50 6.00 -0.87
CA LYS A 58 5.33 5.31 -2.16
C LYS A 58 6.60 4.55 -2.51
N SER A 59 6.52 3.23 -2.61
CA SER A 59 7.70 2.38 -2.78
C SER A 59 7.36 1.08 -3.49
N LYS A 60 8.18 0.67 -4.48
CA LYS A 60 8.04 -0.64 -5.14
C LYS A 60 8.67 -1.78 -4.35
N LYS A 61 9.69 -1.49 -3.54
CA LYS A 61 10.41 -2.49 -2.74
C LYS A 61 9.80 -2.63 -1.35
N GLY A 62 9.50 -1.50 -0.73
CA GLY A 62 9.00 -1.45 0.64
C GLY A 62 9.56 -0.30 1.47
N LEU A 63 9.33 -0.40 2.77
CA LEU A 63 9.79 0.50 3.81
C LEU A 63 10.31 -0.33 4.98
N ARG A 64 11.42 0.10 5.59
CA ARG A 64 11.97 -0.49 6.80
C ARG A 64 12.01 0.56 7.89
N VAL A 65 11.57 0.21 9.09
CA VAL A 65 11.72 1.04 10.28
C VAL A 65 13.05 0.69 10.93
N VAL A 66 13.89 1.69 11.16
CA VAL A 66 15.19 1.55 11.80
C VAL A 66 15.24 2.49 12.99
N SER A 67 15.15 1.91 14.19
CA SER A 67 14.99 2.68 15.43
C SER A 67 15.72 2.02 16.58
N PRO A 68 16.10 2.76 17.63
CA PRO A 68 16.66 2.19 18.83
C PRO A 68 15.69 1.20 19.50
N THR A 69 16.25 0.20 20.17
CA THR A 69 15.56 -0.64 21.14
C THR A 69 16.08 -0.33 22.54
N ALA A 70 15.24 -0.46 23.57
CA ALA A 70 15.58 -0.09 24.94
C ALA A 70 14.76 -0.88 25.97
N TRP A 71 15.22 -0.91 27.22
CA TRP A 71 14.60 -1.66 28.32
C TRP A 71 13.30 -1.02 28.82
N ASP A 72 13.07 0.25 28.53
CA ASP A 72 11.85 0.99 28.87
C ASP A 72 10.90 1.14 27.69
N ALA A 73 11.21 0.53 26.54
CA ALA A 73 10.39 0.60 25.34
C ALA A 73 9.22 -0.41 25.37
N THR A 74 8.31 -0.31 24.41
CA THR A 74 7.09 -1.15 24.32
C THR A 74 6.89 -1.79 22.95
N ALA A 75 5.83 -2.59 22.86
CA ALA A 75 5.27 -3.00 21.58
C ALA A 75 4.57 -1.82 20.88
N VAL A 76 4.81 -1.71 19.59
CA VAL A 76 4.35 -0.64 18.72
C VAL A 76 3.51 -1.27 17.61
N LYS A 77 2.32 -0.72 17.37
CA LYS A 77 1.45 -1.14 16.28
C LYS A 77 1.71 -0.29 15.03
N VAL A 78 1.50 -0.91 13.88
CA VAL A 78 1.61 -0.28 12.56
C VAL A 78 0.27 -0.40 11.86
N MET A 79 -0.33 0.75 11.57
CA MET A 79 -1.53 0.84 10.74
C MET A 79 -1.10 1.28 9.33
N VAL A 80 -1.66 0.64 8.31
CA VAL A 80 -1.49 1.01 6.91
C VAL A 80 -2.88 1.24 6.33
N ASP A 81 -3.12 2.41 5.75
CA ASP A 81 -4.42 2.81 5.20
C ASP A 81 -5.59 2.65 6.18
N GLY A 82 -5.33 2.99 7.45
CA GLY A 82 -6.30 2.89 8.54
C GLY A 82 -6.57 1.46 9.03
N VAL A 83 -5.94 0.43 8.45
CA VAL A 83 -6.10 -0.97 8.84
C VAL A 83 -4.86 -1.46 9.59
N LEU A 84 -5.04 -2.30 10.61
CA LEU A 84 -3.93 -2.89 11.35
C LEU A 84 -3.11 -3.79 10.41
N ASN A 85 -1.85 -3.42 10.19
CA ASN A 85 -0.93 -4.20 9.36
C ASN A 85 -0.10 -5.18 10.22
N GLY A 86 0.31 -4.75 11.42
CA GLY A 86 1.04 -5.60 12.35
C GLY A 86 1.60 -4.82 13.54
N SER A 87 2.61 -5.40 14.20
CA SER A 87 3.33 -4.77 15.30
C SER A 87 4.78 -5.26 15.39
N PHE A 88 5.60 -4.51 16.12
CA PHE A 88 6.96 -4.89 16.50
C PHE A 88 7.23 -4.48 17.95
N ASN A 89 8.20 -5.13 18.59
CA ASN A 89 8.60 -4.81 19.96
C ASN A 89 9.95 -4.09 19.96
N GLN A 90 10.02 -2.95 20.65
CA GLN A 90 11.27 -2.20 20.85
C GLN A 90 11.96 -2.54 22.18
N TYR A 91 11.38 -3.42 23.00
CA TYR A 91 11.99 -3.85 24.23
C TYR A 91 13.30 -4.62 23.98
N SER A 92 14.34 -4.24 24.71
CA SER A 92 15.63 -4.94 24.77
C SER A 92 16.23 -4.79 26.16
N SER A 93 16.99 -5.76 26.66
CA SER A 93 17.64 -5.66 27.99
C SER A 93 18.70 -4.55 28.08
N SER A 94 19.13 -4.02 26.94
CA SER A 94 20.07 -2.90 26.81
C SER A 94 19.68 -2.02 25.63
N ILE A 95 20.16 -0.78 25.64
CA ILE A 95 19.94 0.13 24.51
C ILE A 95 20.79 -0.33 23.33
N VAL A 96 20.16 -0.56 22.18
CA VAL A 96 20.83 -0.86 20.92
C VAL A 96 20.42 0.18 19.89
N SER A 97 21.40 0.87 19.30
CA SER A 97 21.17 1.93 18.33
C SER A 97 20.77 1.38 16.95
N SER A 98 19.91 2.12 16.25
CA SER A 98 19.56 1.91 14.83
C SER A 98 19.29 0.45 14.46
N VAL A 99 18.32 -0.18 15.13
CA VAL A 99 17.93 -1.58 14.88
C VAL A 99 16.86 -1.62 13.80
N PHE A 100 17.01 -2.51 12.81
CA PHE A 100 15.95 -2.80 11.85
C PHE A 100 14.82 -3.56 12.54
N VAL A 101 13.72 -2.88 12.86
CA VAL A 101 12.66 -3.41 13.73
C VAL A 101 11.40 -3.88 12.99
N TYR A 102 11.15 -3.36 11.78
CA TYR A 102 9.92 -3.69 11.04
C TYR A 102 10.05 -3.43 9.55
N GLU A 103 9.37 -4.22 8.71
CA GLU A 103 9.37 -4.08 7.26
C GLU A 103 7.95 -4.13 6.69
N LEU A 104 7.64 -3.18 5.80
CA LEU A 104 6.47 -3.17 4.94
C LEU A 104 6.90 -3.53 3.52
N LYS A 105 6.14 -4.42 2.87
CA LYS A 105 6.32 -4.72 1.44
C LYS A 105 5.78 -3.56 0.60
N GLY A 106 6.48 -3.24 -0.47
CA GLY A 106 6.03 -2.24 -1.43
C GLY A 106 5.23 -2.85 -2.56
N ASP A 107 4.26 -2.11 -3.08
CA ASP A 107 3.49 -2.42 -4.29
C ASP A 107 3.57 -1.29 -5.34
N GLY A 108 4.33 -0.23 -5.04
CA GLY A 108 4.49 0.94 -5.90
C GLY A 108 3.36 1.97 -5.77
N LYS A 109 2.36 1.74 -4.93
CA LYS A 109 1.30 2.70 -4.59
C LYS A 109 1.69 3.57 -3.42
N GLU A 110 0.94 4.64 -3.23
CA GLU A 110 1.05 5.45 -2.03
C GLU A 110 0.19 4.84 -0.93
N HIS A 111 0.74 4.74 0.27
CA HIS A 111 0.05 4.27 1.46
C HIS A 111 0.25 5.25 2.60
N SER A 112 -0.79 5.42 3.40
CA SER A 112 -0.70 6.13 4.68
C SER A 112 -0.25 5.16 5.78
N VAL A 113 0.65 5.62 6.64
CA VAL A 113 1.22 4.83 7.73
C VAL A 113 1.04 5.59 9.04
N GLU A 114 0.55 4.90 10.07
CA GLU A 114 0.61 5.34 11.46
C GLU A 114 1.37 4.31 12.27
N ILE A 115 2.37 4.78 13.02
CA ILE A 115 3.12 4.00 13.98
C ILE A 115 2.83 4.58 15.36
N SER A 116 2.22 3.79 16.23
CA SER A 116 1.75 4.24 17.52
C SER A 116 1.89 3.16 18.59
N LYS A 117 1.83 3.53 19.86
CA LYS A 117 1.96 2.55 20.94
C LYS A 117 0.85 1.51 20.86
N GLN A 118 1.22 0.23 21.03
CA GLN A 118 0.25 -0.85 21.16
C GLN A 118 -0.38 -0.87 22.56
N ASN A 119 0.42 -0.59 23.59
CA ASN A 119 0.00 -0.60 25.00
C ASN A 119 -0.04 0.80 25.59
N VAL A 120 -1.03 1.10 26.44
CA VAL A 120 -1.22 2.41 27.11
C VAL A 120 -0.47 2.55 28.44
N ASN A 121 0.62 1.81 28.63
CA ASN A 121 1.45 1.87 29.84
C ASN A 121 2.45 3.04 29.79
N SER A 122 3.32 3.18 30.80
CA SER A 122 4.33 4.25 30.86
C SER A 122 5.61 3.98 30.05
N SER A 123 5.66 2.89 29.29
CA SER A 123 6.79 2.54 28.42
C SER A 123 6.86 3.44 27.19
N TYR A 124 8.05 3.59 26.61
CA TYR A 124 8.33 4.52 25.53
C TYR A 124 8.16 3.91 24.14
N LEU A 125 7.71 4.74 23.19
CA LEU A 125 7.94 4.53 21.77
C LEU A 125 9.17 5.35 21.38
N TYR A 126 10.11 4.72 20.68
CA TYR A 126 11.26 5.39 20.09
C TYR A 126 11.07 5.46 18.57
N TRP A 127 11.39 6.60 17.97
CA TRP A 127 11.33 6.85 16.54
C TRP A 127 12.58 7.60 16.10
N ASP A 128 13.20 7.14 15.01
CA ASP A 128 14.51 7.62 14.57
C ASP A 128 14.56 7.69 13.04
N THR A 129 14.55 6.55 12.33
CA THR A 129 14.67 6.58 10.87
C THR A 129 13.82 5.54 10.17
N ILE A 130 13.62 5.76 8.87
CA ILE A 130 13.13 4.74 7.94
C ILE A 130 14.07 4.60 6.75
N ASP A 131 14.14 3.40 6.19
CA ASP A 131 14.73 3.16 4.87
C ASP A 131 13.61 2.86 3.87
N VAL A 132 13.58 3.58 2.76
CA VAL A 132 12.66 3.34 1.63
C VAL A 132 13.48 2.93 0.40
N ASP A 133 12.87 2.25 -0.56
CA ASP A 133 13.49 2.02 -1.88
C ASP A 133 14.22 3.28 -2.40
N LYS A 134 15.33 3.11 -3.13
CA LYS A 134 16.15 4.22 -3.63
C LYS A 134 15.33 5.26 -4.42
N ASN A 135 14.31 4.81 -5.13
CA ASN A 135 13.39 5.66 -5.91
C ASN A 135 12.06 5.92 -5.20
N GLY A 136 11.91 5.44 -3.96
CA GLY A 136 10.72 5.63 -3.16
C GLY A 136 10.63 7.03 -2.56
N ILE A 137 9.41 7.46 -2.32
CA ILE A 137 9.07 8.83 -1.96
C ILE A 137 8.38 8.82 -0.60
N LEU A 138 8.87 9.65 0.32
CA LEU A 138 8.18 9.98 1.57
C LEU A 138 7.33 11.24 1.33
N LYS A 139 6.12 11.28 1.86
CA LYS A 139 5.14 12.36 1.68
C LYS A 139 4.46 12.70 3.02
N PRO A 140 3.91 13.92 3.15
CA PRO A 140 3.12 14.28 4.32
C PRO A 140 1.98 13.29 4.53
N TYR A 141 1.59 13.09 5.78
CA TYR A 141 0.46 12.23 6.10
C TYR A 141 -0.82 12.70 5.40
N ASN A 142 -1.42 11.80 4.64
CA ASN A 142 -2.75 11.96 4.08
C ASN A 142 -3.48 10.61 4.19
N PRO A 143 -4.39 10.45 5.17
CA PRO A 143 -5.18 9.22 5.31
C PRO A 143 -6.25 9.09 4.22
N ASN A 144 -6.63 10.20 3.60
CA ASN A 144 -7.61 10.25 2.52
C ASN A 144 -6.87 10.18 1.18
N LEU A 145 -6.25 9.04 0.92
CA LEU A 145 -5.74 8.75 -0.40
C LEU A 145 -6.93 8.61 -1.34
N ILE A 146 -7.20 9.66 -2.12
CA ILE A 146 -8.12 9.57 -3.25
C ILE A 146 -7.39 8.70 -4.27
N ASN A 147 -7.69 7.41 -4.24
CA ASN A 147 -7.32 6.52 -5.32
C ASN A 147 -8.08 6.99 -6.55
N ASN A 148 -7.35 7.58 -7.49
CA ASN A 148 -7.87 7.89 -8.81
C ASN A 148 -8.16 6.56 -9.50
N TYR A 149 -9.40 6.11 -9.43
CA TYR A 149 -9.82 4.93 -10.15
C TYR A 149 -9.92 5.24 -11.64
N TYR A 150 -9.28 4.39 -12.44
CA TYR A 150 -9.21 4.50 -13.88
C TYR A 150 -10.12 3.48 -14.54
N LEU A 151 -10.79 3.92 -15.61
CA LEU A 151 -11.39 3.06 -16.61
C LEU A 151 -10.76 3.34 -17.96
N LEU A 152 -10.74 2.34 -18.83
CA LEU A 152 -10.38 2.56 -20.23
C LEU A 152 -11.63 2.69 -21.07
N LYS A 153 -11.55 3.45 -22.15
CA LYS A 153 -12.62 3.54 -23.15
C LYS A 153 -12.06 3.26 -24.54
N GLN A 154 -12.70 2.33 -25.25
CA GLN A 154 -12.40 1.99 -26.64
C GLN A 154 -13.71 1.78 -27.41
N ASN A 155 -13.83 2.41 -28.59
CA ASN A 155 -15.02 2.31 -29.44
C ASN A 155 -16.35 2.59 -28.67
N ASN A 156 -16.35 3.63 -27.83
CA ASN A 156 -17.47 4.02 -26.95
C ASN A 156 -17.86 3.03 -25.85
N ASN A 157 -17.16 1.90 -25.70
CA ASN A 157 -17.34 1.00 -24.57
C ASN A 157 -16.34 1.33 -23.46
N TYR A 158 -16.75 1.09 -22.21
CA TYR A 158 -15.92 1.25 -21.02
C TYR A 158 -15.36 -0.11 -20.60
N TYR A 159 -14.13 -0.13 -20.09
CA TYR A 159 -13.43 -1.34 -19.71
C TYR A 159 -12.78 -1.21 -18.33
N SER A 160 -13.04 -2.20 -17.48
CA SER A 160 -12.26 -2.38 -16.25
C SER A 160 -10.93 -3.05 -16.58
N ILE A 161 -9.87 -2.61 -15.90
CA ILE A 161 -8.51 -3.14 -16.05
C ILE A 161 -7.97 -3.81 -14.78
N ASN A 162 -8.81 -4.03 -13.77
CA ASN A 162 -8.38 -4.68 -12.53
C ASN A 162 -8.09 -6.16 -12.78
N ASN A 163 -6.82 -6.46 -13.04
CA ASN A 163 -6.30 -7.80 -13.27
C ASN A 163 -7.14 -8.62 -14.28
N ASN A 164 -7.76 -7.93 -15.24
CA ASN A 164 -8.51 -8.47 -16.38
C ASN A 164 -8.91 -7.30 -17.28
N TYR A 165 -9.35 -7.55 -18.52
CA TYR A 165 -9.87 -6.55 -19.44
C TYR A 165 -11.36 -6.81 -19.72
N ILE A 166 -12.23 -6.19 -18.94
CA ILE A 166 -13.67 -6.52 -18.91
C ILE A 166 -14.48 -5.42 -19.56
N ASN A 167 -15.24 -5.77 -20.61
CA ASN A 167 -16.17 -4.86 -21.26
C ASN A 167 -17.38 -4.58 -20.35
N LEU A 168 -17.54 -3.33 -19.94
CA LEU A 168 -18.65 -2.84 -19.12
C LEU A 168 -19.80 -2.27 -19.97
N GLY A 169 -19.66 -2.27 -21.30
CA GLY A 169 -20.63 -1.77 -22.25
C GLY A 169 -20.57 -0.25 -22.45
N LYS A 170 -21.64 0.32 -22.99
CA LYS A 170 -21.85 1.76 -23.16
C LYS A 170 -22.64 2.33 -21.99
N ILE A 171 -22.47 3.62 -21.73
CA ILE A 171 -23.18 4.34 -20.66
C ILE A 171 -23.72 5.65 -21.20
N ASP A 172 -24.97 5.95 -20.85
CA ASP A 172 -25.60 7.24 -21.10
C ASP A 172 -25.61 8.09 -19.82
N GLY A 173 -24.71 9.09 -19.76
CA GLY A 173 -24.69 10.18 -18.76
C GLY A 173 -23.61 10.09 -17.67
N ASP A 174 -23.13 11.25 -17.22
CA ASP A 174 -21.97 11.40 -16.31
C ASP A 174 -22.16 10.79 -14.92
N LYS A 175 -23.36 10.91 -14.33
CA LYS A 175 -23.66 10.33 -13.01
C LYS A 175 -23.50 8.80 -13.01
N LYS A 176 -23.77 8.14 -14.15
CA LYS A 176 -23.57 6.70 -14.30
C LYS A 176 -22.09 6.35 -14.51
N LEU A 177 -21.31 7.23 -15.15
CA LEU A 177 -19.87 7.05 -15.31
C LEU A 177 -19.14 7.09 -13.96
N ASN A 178 -19.45 8.05 -13.09
CA ASN A 178 -18.84 8.13 -11.75
C ASN A 178 -19.09 6.86 -10.93
N ASN A 179 -20.34 6.37 -10.91
CA ASN A 179 -20.66 5.11 -10.25
C ASN A 179 -19.92 3.92 -10.86
N LEU A 180 -19.65 3.95 -12.17
CA LEU A 180 -18.88 2.90 -12.84
C LEU A 180 -17.40 2.95 -12.45
N ILE A 181 -16.81 4.15 -12.37
CA ILE A 181 -15.44 4.37 -11.93
C ILE A 181 -15.28 3.89 -10.48
N ASP A 182 -16.16 4.33 -9.59
CA ASP A 182 -16.11 3.95 -8.16
C ASP A 182 -16.26 2.42 -7.99
N LYS A 183 -17.06 1.77 -8.84
CA LYS A 183 -17.32 0.33 -8.74
C LYS A 183 -16.25 -0.55 -9.40
N TYR A 184 -15.92 -0.26 -10.66
CA TYR A 184 -15.12 -1.12 -11.54
C TYR A 184 -13.79 -0.51 -11.95
N GLY A 185 -13.51 0.74 -11.59
CA GLY A 185 -12.24 1.36 -11.86
C GLY A 185 -11.12 0.73 -11.05
N TYR A 186 -9.90 0.95 -11.54
CA TYR A 186 -8.68 0.42 -10.95
C TYR A 186 -7.66 1.55 -10.80
N ASP A 187 -6.92 1.58 -9.72
CA ASP A 187 -6.09 2.70 -9.28
C ASP A 187 -4.65 2.67 -9.79
N ASP A 188 -4.26 1.65 -10.56
CA ASP A 188 -2.91 1.54 -11.14
C ASP A 188 -2.93 1.21 -12.64
N LEU A 189 -2.59 2.20 -13.48
CA LEU A 189 -2.47 2.03 -14.94
C LEU A 189 -1.29 1.13 -15.36
N SER A 190 -0.30 0.90 -14.48
CA SER A 190 0.86 0.09 -14.83
C SER A 190 0.49 -1.34 -15.22
N ILE A 191 -0.63 -1.84 -14.69
CA ILE A 191 -1.23 -3.15 -15.00
C ILE A 191 -1.48 -3.38 -16.49
N ILE A 192 -1.64 -2.30 -17.29
CA ILE A 192 -1.82 -2.39 -18.74
C ILE A 192 -0.63 -3.11 -19.40
N THR A 193 0.56 -2.91 -18.85
CA THR A 193 1.83 -3.39 -19.41
C THR A 193 2.41 -4.59 -18.66
N GLN A 194 1.89 -4.90 -17.48
CA GLN A 194 2.32 -6.03 -16.66
C GLN A 194 1.90 -7.37 -17.29
N GLU A 195 2.71 -8.40 -17.08
CA GLU A 195 2.36 -9.78 -17.41
C GLU A 195 1.62 -10.39 -16.24
N LEU A 196 0.43 -10.93 -16.52
CA LEU A 196 -0.52 -11.43 -15.54
C LEU A 196 -0.77 -12.92 -15.80
N ASN A 197 -0.95 -13.70 -14.73
CA ASN A 197 -1.21 -15.14 -14.79
C ASN A 197 -2.51 -15.53 -14.04
N ASN A 198 -3.27 -14.54 -13.58
CA ASN A 198 -4.56 -14.70 -12.95
C ASN A 198 -5.52 -13.63 -13.51
N LYS A 199 -6.82 -13.94 -13.47
CA LYS A 199 -7.87 -12.99 -13.83
C LYS A 199 -8.75 -12.70 -12.64
N LYS A 200 -9.05 -11.42 -12.39
CA LYS A 200 -10.07 -10.99 -11.42
C LYS A 200 -11.36 -10.59 -12.13
N ILE A 201 -12.47 -11.19 -11.71
CA ILE A 201 -13.83 -10.91 -12.23
C ILE A 201 -14.64 -10.24 -11.12
N PRO A 202 -15.03 -8.96 -11.25
CA PRO A 202 -15.84 -8.29 -10.26
C PRO A 202 -17.24 -8.91 -10.19
N THR A 203 -17.81 -8.89 -9.00
CA THR A 203 -19.18 -9.34 -8.75
C THR A 203 -20.12 -8.14 -8.58
N LYS A 204 -21.41 -8.39 -8.72
CA LYS A 204 -22.49 -7.43 -8.48
C LYS A 204 -23.52 -8.10 -7.57
N LEU A 205 -23.86 -7.44 -6.48
CA LEU A 205 -25.00 -7.82 -5.64
C LEU A 205 -26.30 -7.49 -6.38
N GLU A 206 -27.14 -8.50 -6.58
CA GLU A 206 -28.48 -8.41 -7.17
C GLU A 206 -29.42 -9.24 -6.29
N ASN A 207 -30.45 -8.61 -5.70
CA ASN A 207 -31.49 -9.29 -4.89
C ASN A 207 -30.92 -10.31 -3.89
N ASP A 208 -30.00 -9.86 -3.03
CA ASP A 208 -29.34 -10.65 -1.96
C ASP A 208 -28.40 -11.79 -2.40
N TYR A 209 -28.07 -11.89 -3.69
CA TYR A 209 -27.00 -12.78 -4.17
C TYR A 209 -25.98 -12.05 -5.05
N TYR A 210 -24.76 -12.58 -5.11
CA TYR A 210 -23.70 -12.03 -5.96
C TYR A 210 -23.69 -12.71 -7.32
N LYS A 211 -23.60 -11.91 -8.38
CA LYS A 211 -23.45 -12.34 -9.76
C LYS A 211 -22.15 -11.79 -10.35
N SER A 212 -21.31 -12.63 -10.93
CA SER A 212 -20.11 -12.20 -11.66
C SER A 212 -20.42 -11.90 -13.13
N PHE A 213 -19.46 -11.30 -13.83
CA PHE A 213 -19.44 -11.34 -15.31
C PHE A 213 -19.20 -12.78 -15.80
N ASP A 214 -19.46 -13.02 -17.09
CA ASP A 214 -19.29 -14.33 -17.71
C ASP A 214 -17.85 -14.85 -17.52
N ILE A 215 -17.73 -15.98 -16.81
CA ILE A 215 -16.47 -16.68 -16.59
C ILE A 215 -16.30 -17.70 -17.71
N ASN A 216 -15.21 -17.58 -18.47
CA ASN A 216 -14.90 -18.53 -19.53
C ASN A 216 -14.09 -19.70 -18.98
N LEU A 217 -14.71 -20.88 -18.87
CA LEU A 217 -14.05 -22.11 -18.37
C LEU A 217 -12.78 -22.45 -19.16
N ASN A 218 -12.72 -22.11 -20.45
CA ASN A 218 -11.54 -22.39 -21.29
C ASN A 218 -10.29 -21.58 -20.87
N ASP A 219 -10.50 -20.44 -20.21
CA ASP A 219 -9.40 -19.58 -19.73
C ASP A 219 -8.81 -20.09 -18.41
N ILE A 220 -9.55 -20.89 -17.65
CA ILE A 220 -9.13 -21.39 -16.34
C ILE A 220 -8.08 -22.48 -16.53
N LYS A 221 -6.94 -22.32 -15.86
CA LYS A 221 -5.82 -23.29 -15.86
C LYS A 221 -5.47 -23.81 -14.47
N ASP A 222 -6.02 -23.20 -13.43
CA ASP A 222 -5.73 -23.52 -12.05
C ASP A 222 -6.99 -23.25 -11.18
N SER A 223 -6.80 -23.14 -9.87
CA SER A 223 -7.83 -22.86 -8.88
C SER A 223 -8.70 -21.65 -9.24
N ILE A 224 -9.96 -21.74 -8.82
CA ILE A 224 -10.96 -20.66 -8.83
C ILE A 224 -11.34 -20.37 -7.38
N SER A 225 -11.39 -19.10 -7.00
CA SER A 225 -11.61 -18.67 -5.62
C SER A 225 -12.42 -17.38 -5.55
N LEU A 226 -13.18 -17.22 -4.48
CA LEU A 226 -13.80 -15.95 -4.10
C LEU A 226 -12.78 -15.17 -3.26
N ILE A 227 -12.51 -13.92 -3.65
CA ILE A 227 -11.65 -13.01 -2.89
C ILE A 227 -12.40 -11.72 -2.57
N GLU A 228 -11.98 -11.02 -1.53
CA GLU A 228 -12.57 -9.75 -1.09
C GLU A 228 -11.47 -8.71 -0.87
N GLU A 229 -11.59 -7.57 -1.54
CA GLU A 229 -10.63 -6.46 -1.50
C GLU A 229 -11.40 -5.14 -1.47
N ASN A 230 -11.12 -4.27 -0.49
CA ASN A 230 -11.78 -2.96 -0.34
C ASN A 230 -13.32 -3.06 -0.36
N ASP A 231 -13.89 -3.98 0.43
CA ASP A 231 -15.33 -4.29 0.50
C ASP A 231 -15.97 -4.71 -0.84
N LYS A 232 -15.15 -5.12 -1.82
CA LYS A 232 -15.59 -5.63 -3.12
C LYS A 232 -15.22 -7.10 -3.25
N LYS A 233 -16.17 -7.89 -3.76
CA LYS A 233 -15.97 -9.33 -4.01
C LYS A 233 -15.64 -9.60 -5.47
N TYR A 234 -14.68 -10.49 -5.68
CA TYR A 234 -14.23 -10.92 -7.00
C TYR A 234 -14.16 -12.44 -7.06
N ILE A 235 -14.41 -12.98 -8.25
CA ILE A 235 -13.98 -14.32 -8.59
C ILE A 235 -12.59 -14.21 -9.21
N GLU A 236 -11.60 -14.84 -8.60
CA GLU A 236 -10.24 -14.94 -9.13
C GLU A 236 -9.97 -16.37 -9.61
N TYR A 237 -9.29 -16.49 -10.75
CA TYR A 237 -8.80 -17.78 -11.23
C TYR A 237 -7.45 -17.67 -11.92
N GLY A 238 -6.64 -18.74 -11.81
CA GLY A 238 -5.38 -18.85 -12.53
C GLY A 238 -5.59 -19.14 -14.02
N CYS A 239 -4.76 -18.55 -14.88
CA CYS A 239 -4.82 -18.66 -16.34
C CYS A 239 -3.41 -18.61 -16.97
N SER A 240 -3.34 -18.79 -18.29
CA SER A 240 -2.08 -18.60 -19.03
C SER A 240 -1.65 -17.14 -19.03
N GLY A 241 -0.34 -16.89 -19.07
CA GLY A 241 0.26 -15.55 -19.10
C GLY A 241 -0.35 -14.65 -20.18
N TYR A 242 -0.72 -13.43 -19.83
CA TYR A 242 -1.27 -12.44 -20.77
C TYR A 242 -0.96 -10.99 -20.34
N LYS A 243 -1.16 -10.04 -21.25
CA LYS A 243 -1.12 -8.60 -20.95
C LYS A 243 -2.44 -7.95 -21.35
N ILE A 244 -2.89 -6.97 -20.57
CA ILE A 244 -4.07 -6.17 -20.92
C ILE A 244 -3.82 -5.39 -22.23
N SER A 245 -2.59 -4.91 -22.45
CA SER A 245 -2.20 -4.23 -23.69
C SER A 245 -2.45 -5.06 -24.96
N ASP A 246 -2.37 -6.40 -24.91
CA ASP A 246 -2.68 -7.24 -26.07
C ASP A 246 -4.18 -7.21 -26.41
N LYS A 247 -5.05 -7.09 -25.40
CA LYS A 247 -6.49 -6.90 -25.60
C LYS A 247 -6.80 -5.52 -26.17
N ILE A 248 -6.13 -4.48 -25.68
CA ILE A 248 -6.27 -3.10 -26.17
C ILE A 248 -5.89 -3.00 -27.65
N ARG A 249 -4.78 -3.65 -28.05
CA ARG A 249 -4.30 -3.65 -29.45
C ARG A 249 -5.33 -4.20 -30.44
N GLY A 250 -6.16 -5.14 -29.99
CA GLY A 250 -7.21 -5.75 -30.80
C GLY A 250 -8.42 -4.86 -31.09
N ILE A 251 -8.50 -3.65 -30.53
CA ILE A 251 -9.68 -2.76 -30.64
C ILE A 251 -9.25 -1.35 -31.03
N ASN A 252 -10.10 -0.65 -31.81
CA ASN A 252 -10.00 0.79 -32.08
C ASN A 252 -8.60 1.24 -32.56
N ASN A 253 -8.01 0.52 -33.52
CA ASN A 253 -6.66 0.80 -34.03
C ASN A 253 -5.60 0.94 -32.92
N SER A 254 -5.71 0.13 -31.86
CA SER A 254 -4.83 0.16 -30.68
C SER A 254 -4.88 1.46 -29.86
N LYS A 255 -5.87 2.34 -30.09
CA LYS A 255 -6.08 3.57 -29.32
C LYS A 255 -7.14 3.39 -28.24
N PHE A 256 -6.92 4.04 -27.11
CA PHE A 256 -7.84 4.06 -25.97
C PHE A 256 -7.79 5.41 -25.26
N GLU A 257 -8.88 5.74 -24.57
CA GLU A 257 -8.96 6.87 -23.64
C GLU A 257 -8.83 6.35 -22.20
N VAL A 258 -8.16 7.10 -21.33
CA VAL A 258 -8.16 6.85 -19.88
C VAL A 258 -9.12 7.83 -19.24
N LEU A 259 -10.05 7.31 -18.44
CA LEU A 259 -11.01 8.10 -17.69
C LEU A 259 -10.68 8.02 -16.21
N MET A 260 -10.64 9.16 -15.55
CA MET A 260 -10.37 9.31 -14.12
C MET A 260 -11.32 10.34 -13.53
N LYS A 261 -11.57 10.21 -12.23
CA LYS A 261 -12.36 11.13 -11.42
C LYS A 261 -11.40 11.95 -10.56
N GLU A 262 -11.68 13.25 -10.42
CA GLU A 262 -11.01 14.14 -9.44
C GLU A 262 -11.58 13.95 -8.03
#